data_AF-A0A7X6Z407-F1
#
_entry.id   AF-A0A7X6Z407-F1
#
_cell.length_a   1.000
_cell.length_b   1.000
_cell.length_c   1.000
_cell.angle_alpha   90.00
_cell.angle_beta   90.00
_cell.angle_gamma   90.00
#
_symmetry.space_group_name_H-M   'P 1'
#
loop_
_entity.id
_entity.type
_entity.pdbx_description
1 polymer ?
#
loop_
_entity_poly.entity_id
_entity_poly.type
_entity_poly.pdbx_seq_one_letter_code
_entity_poly.pdbx_strand_id
1 'polypeptide(L)'
;MKKIMIMVSAVLVSSLLLAGCMKTPSLDQLVPGGLGGLIGQTDKESPSQTIELTDIVPEKTDRVDPDSGFRNSYEAYLDAKSVLIDRMTGAFNQVPEAGMEAVFSLFGFSVIDFLMWPAAIIWEDEATARQMAGVFGALDMKFERKEGKSILTYTQDGDTASFVGEPMSGADGYIFTASFGGREKLRSEFVRTSYGFAGQYYHLEDDGKTTRFMIAIEGQDGATGIEKDMARPGPLTGKEASDFPLSAPEWYRIQGKRVTGMTSEGKAIDAVLP
;
A
#
# COMPACT_ATOMS: atom_id res chain seq x y z
N MET A 1 -5.45 -24.60 -12.34
CA MET A 1 -5.35 -24.72 -10.87
C MET A 1 -4.44 -25.86 -10.39
N LYS A 2 -4.68 -27.15 -10.72
CA LYS A 2 -3.78 -28.26 -10.29
C LYS A 2 -2.30 -28.08 -10.68
N LYS A 3 -2.01 -27.51 -11.85
CA LYS A 3 -0.63 -27.30 -12.33
C LYS A 3 0.11 -26.17 -11.58
N ILE A 4 -0.61 -25.13 -11.15
CA ILE A 4 -0.06 -23.99 -10.40
C ILE A 4 0.24 -24.40 -8.96
N MET A 5 -0.64 -25.20 -8.35
CA MET A 5 -0.42 -25.73 -7.01
C MET A 5 0.80 -26.68 -6.97
N ILE A 6 1.03 -27.47 -8.03
CA ILE A 6 2.25 -28.30 -8.17
C ILE A 6 3.49 -27.43 -8.35
N MET A 7 3.41 -26.32 -9.09
CA MET A 7 4.55 -25.45 -9.35
C MET A 7 4.98 -24.66 -8.10
N VAL A 8 4.03 -24.13 -7.33
CA VAL A 8 4.30 -23.43 -6.06
C VAL A 8 4.85 -24.41 -5.01
N SER A 9 4.31 -25.63 -4.94
CA SER A 9 4.82 -26.68 -4.05
C SER A 9 6.24 -27.12 -4.46
N ALA A 10 6.52 -27.21 -5.76
CA ALA A 10 7.86 -27.58 -6.26
C ALA A 10 8.90 -26.49 -5.98
N VAL A 11 8.54 -25.21 -6.05
CA VAL A 11 9.44 -24.09 -5.71
C VAL A 11 9.74 -24.08 -4.21
N LEU A 12 8.73 -24.24 -3.36
CA LEU A 12 8.89 -24.30 -1.89
C LEU A 12 9.71 -25.51 -1.41
N VAL A 13 9.53 -26.68 -2.02
CA VAL A 13 10.33 -27.88 -1.71
C VAL A 13 11.76 -27.76 -2.25
N SER A 14 11.96 -27.09 -3.40
CA SER A 14 13.29 -26.86 -3.98
C SER A 14 14.12 -25.85 -3.17
N SER A 15 13.48 -24.85 -2.55
CA SER A 15 14.14 -23.91 -1.64
C SER A 15 14.60 -24.52 -0.32
N LEU A 16 14.01 -25.66 0.09
CA LEU A 16 14.39 -26.36 1.33
C LEU A 16 15.51 -27.38 1.14
N LEU A 17 15.89 -27.71 -0.10
CA LEU A 17 16.90 -28.74 -0.41
C LEU A 17 18.27 -28.17 -0.84
N LEU A 18 18.43 -26.84 -0.92
CA LEU A 18 19.69 -26.21 -1.39
C LEU A 18 20.53 -25.55 -0.28
N ALA A 19 20.20 -25.75 0.99
CA ALA A 19 21.09 -25.41 2.11
C ALA A 19 22.16 -26.50 2.33
N GLY A 20 22.93 -26.82 1.28
CA GLY A 20 23.99 -27.83 1.30
C GLY A 20 25.16 -27.43 0.40
N CYS A 21 26.11 -26.70 0.97
CA CYS A 21 27.51 -26.48 0.55
C CYS A 21 27.84 -26.55 -0.96
N MET A 22 27.71 -25.43 -1.69
CA MET A 22 28.54 -25.14 -2.87
C MET A 22 28.92 -23.66 -2.90
N LYS A 23 30.21 -23.38 -3.16
CA LYS A 23 30.77 -22.04 -3.36
C LYS A 23 29.96 -21.28 -4.41
N THR A 24 29.49 -20.10 -4.04
CA THR A 24 28.84 -19.13 -4.94
C THR A 24 29.85 -18.59 -5.98
N PRO A 25 29.56 -18.66 -7.28
CA PRO A 25 30.25 -17.81 -8.26
C PRO A 25 29.78 -16.36 -8.09
N SER A 26 30.68 -15.41 -8.32
CA SER A 26 30.40 -13.98 -8.25
C SER A 26 29.37 -13.55 -9.31
N LEU A 27 28.52 -12.59 -8.95
CA LEU A 27 27.42 -12.07 -9.77
C LEU A 27 27.85 -11.43 -11.12
N ASP A 28 29.14 -11.16 -11.33
CA ASP A 28 29.66 -10.51 -12.54
C ASP A 28 29.54 -11.35 -13.82
N GLN A 29 29.23 -12.64 -13.72
CA GLN A 29 29.11 -13.53 -14.89
C GLN A 29 27.68 -13.76 -15.39
N LEU A 30 26.66 -13.19 -14.73
CA LEU A 30 25.26 -13.46 -15.07
C LEU A 30 24.53 -12.30 -15.78
N VAL A 31 25.17 -11.14 -15.96
CA VAL A 31 24.63 -10.02 -16.75
C VAL A 31 25.75 -9.25 -17.45
N PRO A 32 25.93 -9.32 -18.78
CA PRO A 32 26.73 -8.32 -19.49
C PRO A 32 25.95 -7.01 -19.52
N GLY A 33 26.33 -6.05 -18.66
CA GLY A 33 25.82 -4.67 -18.69
C GLY A 33 24.94 -4.20 -17.53
N GLY A 34 24.88 -4.93 -16.41
CA GLY A 34 24.10 -4.52 -15.23
C GLY A 34 24.89 -3.69 -14.21
N LEU A 35 24.35 -2.52 -13.87
CA LEU A 35 24.34 -1.76 -12.60
C LEU A 35 25.60 -1.63 -11.69
N GLY A 36 26.74 -2.23 -12.00
CA GLY A 36 28.01 -2.06 -11.27
C GLY A 36 28.83 -0.82 -11.67
N GLY A 37 28.33 0.00 -12.59
CA GLY A 37 29.06 1.15 -13.14
C GLY A 37 28.99 2.45 -12.32
N LEU A 38 28.32 2.46 -11.15
CA LEU A 38 28.10 3.70 -10.38
C LEU A 38 28.79 3.75 -9.01
N ILE A 39 29.49 2.70 -8.57
CA ILE A 39 30.24 2.77 -7.31
C ILE A 39 31.56 2.00 -7.42
N GLY A 40 32.63 2.75 -7.63
CA GLY A 40 33.98 2.37 -7.21
C GLY A 40 34.90 1.79 -8.28
N GLN A 41 35.65 2.66 -8.96
CA GLN A 41 37.10 2.47 -9.10
C GLN A 41 37.76 3.76 -9.60
N THR A 42 38.47 4.44 -8.70
CA THR A 42 39.76 5.03 -9.07
C THR A 42 40.60 5.17 -7.80
N ASP A 43 41.66 4.38 -7.71
CA ASP A 43 42.87 4.78 -6.99
C ASP A 43 44.05 4.53 -7.93
N LYS A 44 44.63 5.62 -8.43
CA LYS A 44 46.07 5.85 -8.57
C LYS A 44 46.37 7.31 -8.97
N GLU A 45 46.85 8.05 -7.97
CA GLU A 45 47.82 9.18 -7.94
C GLU A 45 47.68 10.42 -8.87
N SER A 46 47.30 11.56 -8.22
CA SER A 46 47.82 12.97 -8.24
C SER A 46 48.23 13.71 -9.54
N PRO A 47 48.14 15.08 -9.63
CA PRO A 47 48.05 16.05 -8.53
C PRO A 47 46.96 17.16 -8.62
N SER A 48 46.52 17.57 -7.43
CA SER A 48 46.13 18.92 -6.97
C SER A 48 45.68 19.98 -7.99
N GLN A 49 44.39 20.31 -7.98
CA GLN A 49 43.92 21.70 -8.14
C GLN A 49 42.69 21.96 -7.25
N THR A 50 42.85 22.91 -6.32
CA THR A 50 41.78 23.53 -5.53
C THR A 50 40.98 24.46 -6.43
N ILE A 51 39.66 24.28 -6.52
CA ILE A 51 38.74 25.33 -6.98
C ILE A 51 37.55 25.36 -6.01
N GLU A 52 37.30 26.56 -5.50
CA GLU A 52 36.33 26.94 -4.47
C GLU A 52 34.87 26.68 -4.91
N LEU A 53 34.04 26.27 -3.95
CA LEU A 53 32.59 26.33 -4.05
C LEU A 53 32.15 27.80 -4.06
N THR A 54 31.65 28.28 -5.19
CA THR A 54 30.74 29.43 -5.22
C THR A 54 29.57 29.15 -6.16
N ASP A 55 28.38 29.23 -5.56
CA ASP A 55 27.08 29.55 -6.15
C ASP A 55 26.61 28.75 -7.37
N ILE A 56 25.84 27.68 -7.09
CA ILE A 56 24.69 27.32 -7.94
C ILE A 56 23.46 27.31 -7.04
N VAL A 57 22.78 28.46 -6.99
CA VAL A 57 21.38 28.55 -6.57
C VAL A 57 20.55 27.78 -7.61
N PRO A 58 19.75 26.77 -7.25
CA PRO A 58 18.80 26.22 -8.20
C PRO A 58 17.67 27.24 -8.38
N GLU A 59 17.57 27.74 -9.60
CA GLU A 59 16.46 28.57 -10.07
C GLU A 59 15.14 27.79 -9.89
N LYS A 60 14.30 28.30 -8.99
CA LYS A 60 12.99 27.77 -8.68
C LYS A 60 12.06 28.06 -9.85
N THR A 61 11.95 27.12 -10.79
CA THR A 61 10.81 27.09 -11.71
C THR A 61 9.60 26.56 -10.94
N ASP A 62 8.86 27.49 -10.32
CA ASP A 62 7.52 27.25 -9.78
C ASP A 62 6.57 26.93 -10.93
N ARG A 63 6.53 25.67 -11.35
CA ARG A 63 5.34 25.07 -11.95
C ARG A 63 4.68 24.24 -10.86
N VAL A 64 3.67 24.81 -10.20
CA VAL A 64 2.75 24.04 -9.39
C VAL A 64 1.96 23.16 -10.36
N ASP A 65 2.36 21.91 -10.47
CA ASP A 65 1.59 20.89 -11.17
C ASP A 65 0.28 20.70 -10.39
N PRO A 66 -0.93 20.88 -10.99
CA PRO A 66 -2.19 20.58 -10.31
C PRO A 66 -2.25 19.14 -9.77
N ASP A 67 -1.45 18.21 -10.30
CA ASP A 67 -1.34 16.82 -9.82
C ASP A 67 -0.47 16.66 -8.55
N SER A 68 0.30 17.67 -8.17
CA SER A 68 1.14 17.64 -6.95
C SER A 68 0.30 17.60 -5.67
N GLY A 69 -0.88 18.21 -5.66
CA GLY A 69 -1.78 18.20 -4.50
C GLY A 69 -2.28 16.78 -4.18
N PHE A 70 -2.57 15.98 -5.20
CA PHE A 70 -2.97 14.59 -5.04
C PHE A 70 -1.87 13.76 -4.37
N ARG A 71 -0.69 13.75 -5.00
CA ARG A 71 0.40 12.85 -4.62
C ARG A 71 0.79 13.10 -3.16
N ASN A 72 0.84 14.37 -2.78
CA ASN A 72 1.08 14.80 -1.41
C ASN A 72 0.00 14.31 -0.42
N SER A 73 -1.29 14.31 -0.78
CA SER A 73 -2.36 13.85 0.13
C SER A 73 -2.41 12.32 0.26
N TYR A 74 -2.18 11.58 -0.82
CA TYR A 74 -2.17 10.11 -0.76
C TYR A 74 -0.91 9.56 -0.08
N GLU A 75 0.27 10.10 -0.38
CA GLU A 75 1.51 9.75 0.32
C GLU A 75 1.39 10.05 1.82
N ALA A 76 0.86 11.22 2.20
CA ALA A 76 0.62 11.55 3.61
C ALA A 76 -0.37 10.59 4.31
N TYR A 77 -1.38 10.11 3.59
CA TYR A 77 -2.29 9.08 4.12
C TYR A 77 -1.58 7.73 4.31
N LEU A 78 -0.78 7.29 3.32
CA LEU A 78 -0.02 6.04 3.43
C LEU A 78 1.01 6.07 4.55
N ASP A 79 1.72 7.18 4.73
CA ASP A 79 2.67 7.37 5.83
C ASP A 79 1.96 7.29 7.19
N ALA A 80 0.85 8.02 7.34
CA ALA A 80 0.06 8.00 8.57
C ALA A 80 -0.52 6.61 8.85
N LYS A 81 -0.98 5.91 7.81
CA LYS A 81 -1.47 4.53 7.90
C LYS A 81 -0.36 3.58 8.34
N SER A 82 0.82 3.64 7.72
CA SER A 82 1.95 2.76 8.07
C SER A 82 2.32 2.94 9.54
N VAL A 83 2.47 4.19 10.00
CA VAL A 83 2.77 4.50 11.40
C VAL A 83 1.73 3.91 12.35
N LEU A 84 0.44 4.04 12.04
CA LEU A 84 -0.63 3.49 12.87
C LEU A 84 -0.60 1.95 12.88
N ILE A 85 -0.51 1.31 11.71
CA ILE A 85 -0.53 -0.16 11.59
C ILE A 85 0.69 -0.78 12.29
N ASP A 86 1.88 -0.21 12.12
CA ASP A 86 3.10 -0.67 12.81
C ASP A 86 2.96 -0.54 14.32
N ARG A 87 2.44 0.60 14.77
CA ARG A 87 2.22 0.86 16.20
C ARG A 87 1.16 -0.07 16.80
N MET A 88 0.04 -0.30 16.12
CA MET A 88 -0.98 -1.24 16.56
C MET A 88 -0.40 -2.66 16.60
N THR A 89 0.35 -3.06 15.57
CA THR A 89 1.00 -4.37 15.52
C THR A 89 1.94 -4.58 16.71
N GLY A 90 2.82 -3.62 16.98
CA GLY A 90 3.74 -3.66 18.13
C GLY A 90 3.02 -3.65 19.49
N ALA A 91 1.87 -2.99 19.59
CA ALA A 91 1.07 -2.94 20.80
C ALA A 91 0.29 -4.24 21.04
N PHE A 92 -0.40 -4.77 20.03
CA PHE A 92 -1.15 -6.02 20.16
C PHE A 92 -0.24 -7.24 20.34
N ASN A 93 0.99 -7.22 19.83
CA ASN A 93 1.99 -8.25 20.14
C ASN A 93 2.34 -8.34 21.63
N GLN A 94 2.06 -7.31 22.44
CA GLN A 94 2.27 -7.32 23.88
C GLN A 94 1.04 -7.82 24.67
N VAL A 95 -0.07 -8.11 23.99
CA VAL A 95 -1.32 -8.59 24.61
C VAL A 95 -1.40 -10.12 24.49
N PRO A 96 -1.55 -10.87 25.59
CA PRO A 96 -1.67 -12.33 25.57
C PRO A 96 -2.84 -12.82 24.71
N GLU A 97 -2.67 -13.94 24.00
CA GLU A 97 -3.63 -14.68 23.14
C GLU A 97 -4.47 -13.85 22.15
N ALA A 98 -5.33 -12.94 22.61
CA ALA A 98 -6.18 -12.09 21.78
C ALA A 98 -5.39 -11.07 20.95
N GLY A 99 -4.17 -10.71 21.37
CA GLY A 99 -3.29 -9.82 20.61
C GLY A 99 -2.83 -10.40 19.28
N MET A 100 -2.61 -11.72 19.21
CA MET A 100 -2.19 -12.38 17.98
C MET A 100 -3.31 -12.40 16.93
N GLU A 101 -4.57 -12.59 17.34
CA GLU A 101 -5.69 -12.47 16.41
C GLU A 101 -5.75 -11.06 15.81
N ALA A 102 -5.63 -10.02 16.65
CA ALA A 102 -5.60 -8.63 16.19
C ALA A 102 -4.48 -8.36 15.17
N VAL A 103 -3.27 -8.88 15.41
CA VAL A 103 -2.16 -8.71 14.47
C VAL A 103 -2.41 -9.42 13.14
N PHE A 104 -3.02 -10.61 13.14
CA PHE A 104 -3.42 -11.27 11.90
C PHE A 104 -4.48 -10.48 11.13
N SER A 105 -5.42 -9.87 11.83
CA SER A 105 -6.45 -9.03 11.22
C SER A 105 -5.86 -7.76 10.58
N LEU A 106 -4.85 -7.15 11.22
CA LEU A 106 -4.14 -6.00 10.67
C LEU A 106 -3.38 -6.33 9.38
N PHE A 107 -2.90 -7.57 9.22
CA PHE A 107 -2.25 -8.02 7.98
C PHE A 107 -3.16 -7.90 6.75
N GLY A 108 -4.48 -7.97 6.93
CA GLY A 108 -5.45 -7.75 5.85
C GLY A 108 -5.28 -6.39 5.17
N PHE A 109 -4.92 -5.34 5.91
CA PHE A 109 -4.65 -4.02 5.32
C PHE A 109 -3.44 -4.03 4.38
N SER A 110 -2.38 -4.77 4.73
CA SER A 110 -1.19 -4.90 3.89
C SER A 110 -1.46 -5.67 2.59
N VAL A 111 -2.34 -6.68 2.64
CA VAL A 111 -2.78 -7.40 1.42
C VAL A 111 -3.52 -6.44 0.49
N ILE A 112 -4.39 -5.58 1.03
CA ILE A 112 -5.07 -4.57 0.20
C ILE A 112 -4.10 -3.54 -0.36
N ASP A 113 -3.11 -3.09 0.41
CA ASP A 113 -2.08 -2.16 -0.09
C ASP A 113 -1.30 -2.75 -1.27
N PHE A 114 -1.02 -4.06 -1.23
CA PHE A 114 -0.42 -4.75 -2.36
C PHE A 114 -1.33 -4.75 -3.61
N LEU A 115 -2.64 -4.97 -3.44
CA LEU A 115 -3.62 -4.88 -4.54
C LEU A 115 -3.77 -3.45 -5.08
N MET A 116 -3.43 -2.45 -4.27
CA MET A 116 -3.47 -1.02 -4.59
C MET A 116 -2.20 -0.51 -5.29
N TRP A 117 -1.27 -1.38 -5.71
CA TRP A 117 -0.08 -0.98 -6.47
C TRP A 117 -0.35 -0.03 -7.66
N PRO A 118 -1.48 -0.11 -8.41
CA PRO A 118 -1.73 0.84 -9.50
C PRO A 118 -1.86 2.29 -9.03
N ALA A 119 -2.30 2.52 -7.78
CA ALA A 119 -2.38 3.86 -7.20
C ALA A 119 -1.02 4.55 -7.11
N ALA A 120 0.07 3.79 -6.99
CA ALA A 120 1.42 4.33 -6.92
C ALA A 120 1.95 4.83 -8.28
N ILE A 121 1.33 4.40 -9.40
CA ILE A 121 1.86 4.65 -10.74
C ILE A 121 0.93 5.41 -11.67
N ILE A 122 -0.36 5.52 -11.32
CA ILE A 122 -1.38 6.03 -12.23
C ILE A 122 -1.21 7.53 -12.57
N TRP A 123 -0.43 8.26 -11.77
CA TRP A 123 -0.03 9.65 -12.01
C TRP A 123 1.43 9.83 -12.43
N GLU A 124 2.21 8.76 -12.49
CA GLU A 124 3.59 8.83 -12.96
C GLU A 124 3.63 8.97 -14.49
N ASP A 125 4.78 9.40 -15.01
CA ASP A 125 4.99 9.40 -16.46
C ASP A 125 4.89 7.96 -17.00
N GLU A 126 4.45 7.82 -18.26
CA GLU A 126 4.16 6.49 -18.81
C GLU A 126 5.37 5.55 -18.84
N ALA A 127 6.60 6.07 -18.97
CA ALA A 127 7.79 5.22 -19.02
C ALA A 127 8.08 4.64 -17.64
N THR A 128 8.10 5.48 -16.60
CA THR A 128 8.25 5.06 -15.20
C THR A 128 7.13 4.11 -14.78
N ALA A 129 5.88 4.45 -15.10
CA ALA A 129 4.73 3.64 -14.75
C ALA A 129 4.78 2.24 -15.39
N ARG A 130 5.19 2.14 -16.67
CA ARG A 130 5.36 0.83 -17.35
C ARG A 130 6.50 0.01 -16.76
N GLN A 131 7.60 0.65 -16.38
CA GLN A 131 8.72 -0.05 -15.73
C GLN A 131 8.28 -0.66 -14.40
N MET A 132 7.58 0.11 -13.56
CA MET A 132 7.07 -0.36 -12.27
C MET A 132 6.01 -1.45 -12.43
N ALA A 133 5.06 -1.25 -13.35
CA ALA A 133 4.00 -2.19 -13.64
C ALA A 133 4.51 -3.56 -14.16
N GLY A 134 5.64 -3.57 -14.86
CA GLY A 134 6.28 -4.80 -15.35
C GLY A 134 6.64 -5.78 -14.22
N VAL A 135 6.94 -5.27 -13.01
CA VAL A 135 7.18 -6.11 -11.82
C VAL A 135 5.93 -6.89 -11.41
N PHE A 136 4.75 -6.34 -11.66
CA PHE A 136 3.45 -6.94 -11.37
C PHE A 136 2.86 -7.73 -12.55
N GLY A 137 3.62 -7.88 -13.65
CA GLY A 137 3.17 -8.60 -14.84
C GLY A 137 2.07 -7.90 -15.63
N ALA A 138 1.86 -6.60 -15.41
CA ALA A 138 0.88 -5.81 -16.15
C ALA A 138 1.42 -5.43 -17.54
N LEU A 139 0.60 -5.67 -18.56
CA LEU A 139 0.92 -5.47 -19.98
C LEU A 139 -0.10 -4.52 -20.65
N ASP A 140 0.19 -4.12 -21.88
CA ASP A 140 -0.73 -3.35 -22.75
C ASP A 140 -1.34 -2.10 -22.11
N MET A 141 -0.57 -1.42 -21.26
CA MET A 141 -1.09 -0.33 -20.44
C MET A 141 -1.54 0.87 -21.27
N LYS A 142 -2.68 1.44 -20.89
CA LYS A 142 -3.24 2.67 -21.43
C LYS A 142 -3.62 3.60 -20.28
N PHE A 143 -3.24 4.87 -20.41
CA PHE A 143 -3.53 5.91 -19.44
C PHE A 143 -4.46 6.95 -20.04
N GLU A 144 -5.52 7.29 -19.32
CA GLU A 144 -6.42 8.38 -19.67
C GLU A 144 -6.55 9.30 -18.47
N ARG A 145 -6.20 10.59 -18.63
CA ARG A 145 -6.17 11.58 -17.54
C ARG A 145 -7.03 12.77 -17.93
N LYS A 146 -7.96 13.16 -17.05
CA LYS A 146 -8.80 14.33 -17.24
C LYS A 146 -9.32 14.86 -15.91
N GLU A 147 -9.12 16.15 -15.64
CA GLU A 147 -9.77 16.87 -14.53
C GLU A 147 -9.57 16.16 -13.16
N GLY A 148 -8.33 15.73 -12.86
CA GLY A 148 -7.98 15.02 -11.61
C GLY A 148 -8.40 13.56 -11.56
N LYS A 149 -9.20 13.08 -12.51
CA LYS A 149 -9.49 11.66 -12.72
C LYS A 149 -8.44 11.03 -13.61
N SER A 150 -7.97 9.86 -13.22
CA SER A 150 -7.09 9.03 -14.01
C SER A 150 -7.65 7.63 -14.15
N ILE A 151 -7.51 7.05 -15.34
CA ILE A 151 -7.92 5.69 -15.66
C ILE A 151 -6.69 4.98 -16.24
N LEU A 152 -6.29 3.91 -15.58
CA LEU A 152 -5.28 2.97 -16.06
C LEU A 152 -6.00 1.68 -16.49
N THR A 153 -5.87 1.31 -17.76
CA THR A 153 -6.29 0.00 -18.28
C THR A 153 -5.07 -0.82 -18.62
N TYR A 154 -5.06 -2.10 -18.27
CA TYR A 154 -3.93 -3.01 -18.52
C TYR A 154 -4.40 -4.46 -18.63
N THR A 155 -3.57 -5.32 -19.20
CA THR A 155 -3.77 -6.77 -19.24
C THR A 155 -2.98 -7.40 -18.10
N GLN A 156 -3.61 -8.29 -17.33
CA GLN A 156 -2.96 -9.10 -16.30
C GLN A 156 -3.53 -10.51 -16.36
N ASP A 157 -2.65 -11.52 -16.38
CA ASP A 157 -3.03 -12.94 -16.49
C ASP A 157 -3.95 -13.28 -17.68
N GLY A 158 -3.90 -12.48 -18.75
CA GLY A 158 -4.71 -12.63 -19.96
C GLY A 158 -6.06 -11.91 -19.92
N ASP A 159 -6.44 -11.35 -18.77
CA ASP A 159 -7.67 -10.57 -18.61
C ASP A 159 -7.40 -9.07 -18.60
N THR A 160 -8.38 -8.28 -19.08
CA THR A 160 -8.33 -6.82 -18.97
C THR A 160 -8.74 -6.38 -17.56
N ALA A 161 -7.89 -5.57 -16.95
CA ALA A 161 -8.14 -4.87 -15.70
C ALA A 161 -8.23 -3.36 -15.94
N SER A 162 -9.01 -2.69 -15.11
CA SER A 162 -9.04 -1.23 -15.04
C SER A 162 -8.89 -0.75 -13.61
N PHE A 163 -8.16 0.35 -13.45
CA PHE A 163 -7.96 1.04 -12.20
C PHE A 163 -8.27 2.52 -12.40
N VAL A 164 -9.20 3.03 -11.61
CA VAL A 164 -9.65 4.42 -11.69
C VAL A 164 -9.30 5.10 -10.39
N GLY A 165 -8.59 6.23 -10.45
CA GLY A 165 -8.41 7.14 -9.33
C GLY A 165 -9.12 8.46 -9.63
N GLU A 166 -9.94 8.95 -8.70
CA GLU A 166 -10.63 10.23 -8.84
C GLU A 166 -10.76 10.95 -7.49
N PRO A 167 -10.73 12.30 -7.46
CA PRO A 167 -10.88 13.06 -6.24
C PRO A 167 -12.28 12.87 -5.65
N MET A 168 -12.36 12.89 -4.33
CA MET A 168 -13.62 12.90 -3.61
C MET A 168 -14.31 14.27 -3.75
N SER A 169 -15.62 14.27 -3.99
CA SER A 169 -16.37 15.51 -4.13
C SER A 169 -16.50 16.22 -2.78
N GLY A 170 -16.02 17.47 -2.69
CA GLY A 170 -16.22 18.33 -1.52
C GLY A 170 -15.35 18.02 -0.31
N ALA A 171 -14.34 17.15 -0.45
CA ALA A 171 -13.39 16.82 0.60
C ALA A 171 -11.99 16.57 0.02
N ASP A 172 -10.94 16.76 0.82
CA ASP A 172 -9.57 16.39 0.45
C ASP A 172 -9.40 14.88 0.62
N GLY A 173 -9.52 14.14 -0.47
CA GLY A 173 -9.54 12.69 -0.46
C GLY A 173 -9.71 12.12 -1.86
N TYR A 174 -9.49 10.82 -1.99
CA TYR A 174 -9.58 10.12 -3.28
C TYR A 174 -10.38 8.83 -3.14
N ILE A 175 -10.98 8.47 -4.27
CA ILE A 175 -11.66 7.21 -4.50
C ILE A 175 -10.88 6.48 -5.58
N PHE A 176 -10.55 5.23 -5.27
CA PHE A 176 -9.93 4.29 -6.17
C PHE A 176 -10.86 3.13 -6.43
N THR A 177 -10.97 2.71 -7.67
CA THR A 177 -11.80 1.57 -8.06
C THR A 177 -10.99 0.66 -8.99
N ALA A 178 -10.76 -0.58 -8.57
CA ALA A 178 -10.15 -1.62 -9.38
C ALA A 178 -11.23 -2.59 -9.87
N SER A 179 -11.22 -2.86 -11.17
CA SER A 179 -12.12 -3.80 -11.82
C SER A 179 -11.35 -4.84 -12.62
N PHE A 180 -11.74 -6.11 -12.48
CA PHE A 180 -11.19 -7.24 -13.23
C PHE A 180 -12.34 -7.96 -13.93
N GLY A 181 -12.18 -8.28 -15.23
CA GLY A 181 -13.25 -8.92 -16.00
C GLY A 181 -14.55 -8.11 -16.05
N GLY A 182 -14.45 -6.78 -16.02
CA GLY A 182 -15.60 -5.86 -16.04
C GLY A 182 -16.38 -5.75 -14.73
N ARG A 183 -15.91 -6.34 -13.63
CA ARG A 183 -16.54 -6.27 -12.31
C ARG A 183 -15.65 -5.51 -11.33
N GLU A 184 -16.24 -4.61 -10.56
CA GLU A 184 -15.57 -3.97 -9.42
C GLU A 184 -15.16 -5.04 -8.40
N LYS A 185 -13.87 -5.09 -8.09
CA LYS A 185 -13.27 -6.03 -7.14
C LYS A 185 -12.73 -5.33 -5.91
N LEU A 186 -12.26 -4.10 -6.07
CA LEU A 186 -11.74 -3.29 -4.99
C LEU A 186 -12.23 -1.87 -5.15
N ARG A 187 -12.67 -1.29 -4.05
CA ARG A 187 -12.89 0.15 -3.92
C ARG A 187 -12.16 0.64 -2.68
N SER A 188 -11.17 1.50 -2.86
CA SER A 188 -10.41 2.11 -1.77
C SER A 188 -10.73 3.58 -1.71
N GLU A 189 -10.92 4.10 -0.51
CA GLU A 189 -11.21 5.50 -0.28
C GLU A 189 -10.38 5.99 0.89
N PHE A 190 -9.88 7.22 0.80
CA PHE A 190 -9.38 7.95 1.95
C PHE A 190 -9.82 9.40 1.87
N VAL A 191 -9.94 10.04 3.03
CA VAL A 191 -10.32 11.44 3.16
C VAL A 191 -9.66 12.05 4.39
N ARG A 192 -9.21 13.28 4.27
CA ARG A 192 -8.74 14.10 5.39
C ARG A 192 -9.92 14.51 6.24
N THR A 193 -9.78 14.35 7.55
CA THR A 193 -10.78 14.74 8.57
C THR A 193 -10.18 15.78 9.51
N SER A 194 -10.98 16.29 10.46
CA SER A 194 -10.48 17.22 11.48
C SER A 194 -9.47 16.61 12.46
N TYR A 195 -9.46 15.28 12.60
CA TYR A 195 -8.56 14.55 13.52
C TYR A 195 -7.36 13.91 12.81
N GLY A 196 -7.37 13.84 11.47
CA GLY A 196 -6.32 13.22 10.67
C GLY A 196 -6.89 12.67 9.37
N PHE A 197 -7.03 11.34 9.29
CA PHE A 197 -7.58 10.68 8.11
C PHE A 197 -8.62 9.62 8.45
N ALA A 198 -9.61 9.46 7.58
CA ALA A 198 -10.47 8.30 7.50
C ALA A 198 -10.19 7.55 6.21
N GLY A 199 -10.20 6.22 6.25
CA GLY A 199 -10.06 5.38 5.08
C GLY A 199 -10.97 4.16 5.14
N GLN A 200 -11.34 3.67 3.98
CA GLN A 200 -12.04 2.40 3.86
C GLN A 200 -11.64 1.65 2.58
N TYR A 201 -11.72 0.33 2.65
CA TYR A 201 -11.54 -0.56 1.52
C TYR A 201 -12.74 -1.49 1.46
N TYR A 202 -13.37 -1.62 0.32
CA TYR A 202 -14.35 -2.65 0.03
C TYR A 202 -13.74 -3.61 -0.98
N HIS A 203 -13.66 -4.89 -0.62
CA HIS A 203 -13.07 -5.94 -1.45
C HIS A 203 -14.12 -7.03 -1.72
N LEU A 204 -14.33 -7.35 -2.99
CA LEU A 204 -15.17 -8.45 -3.45
C LEU A 204 -14.29 -9.62 -3.88
N GLU A 205 -14.33 -10.69 -3.10
CA GLU A 205 -13.56 -11.91 -3.33
C GLU A 205 -14.14 -12.73 -4.51
N ASP A 206 -13.38 -13.73 -4.96
CA ASP A 206 -13.78 -14.58 -6.08
C ASP A 206 -14.93 -15.54 -5.75
N ASP A 207 -15.07 -15.92 -4.47
CA ASP A 207 -16.19 -16.70 -3.98
C ASP A 207 -17.48 -15.86 -3.78
N GLY A 208 -17.40 -14.56 -4.06
CA GLY A 208 -18.50 -13.61 -3.96
C GLY A 208 -18.69 -13.01 -2.57
N LYS A 209 -17.86 -13.37 -1.59
CA LYS A 209 -17.85 -12.70 -0.29
C LYS A 209 -17.27 -11.32 -0.39
N THR A 210 -17.64 -10.49 0.56
CA THR A 210 -17.17 -9.11 0.64
C THR A 210 -16.53 -8.89 1.99
N THR A 211 -15.44 -8.13 1.98
CA THR A 211 -14.77 -7.67 3.19
C THR A 211 -14.60 -6.16 3.08
N ARG A 212 -14.98 -5.45 4.14
CA ARG A 212 -14.72 -4.02 4.30
C ARG A 212 -13.71 -3.82 5.41
N PHE A 213 -12.63 -3.13 5.10
CA PHE A 213 -11.64 -2.66 6.05
C PHE A 213 -11.85 -1.16 6.29
N MET A 214 -11.83 -0.73 7.54
CA MET A 214 -12.01 0.67 7.94
C MET A 214 -10.82 1.11 8.77
N ILE A 215 -10.41 2.36 8.62
CA ILE A 215 -9.31 2.94 9.40
C ILE A 215 -9.59 4.41 9.73
N ALA A 216 -9.38 4.79 10.98
CA ALA A 216 -9.35 6.17 11.44
C ALA A 216 -7.99 6.44 12.07
N ILE A 217 -7.30 7.47 11.60
CA ILE A 217 -5.94 7.83 12.01
C ILE A 217 -5.98 9.20 12.69
N GLU A 218 -5.58 9.25 13.96
CA GLU A 218 -5.54 10.43 14.81
C GLU A 218 -4.11 10.63 15.35
N GLY A 219 -3.25 11.26 14.54
CA GLY A 219 -1.83 11.36 14.85
C GLY A 219 -1.17 9.98 14.91
N GLN A 220 -0.74 9.57 16.11
CA GLN A 220 -0.17 8.23 16.38
C GLN A 220 -1.20 7.23 16.90
N ASP A 221 -2.41 7.70 17.21
CA ASP A 221 -3.50 6.88 17.71
C ASP A 221 -4.52 6.62 16.59
N GLY A 222 -5.46 5.73 16.84
CA GLY A 222 -6.46 5.41 15.83
C GLY A 222 -7.16 4.10 16.05
N ALA A 223 -8.00 3.75 15.09
CA ALA A 223 -8.78 2.53 15.11
C ALA A 223 -8.88 1.89 13.73
N THR A 224 -9.03 0.58 13.72
CA THR A 224 -9.32 -0.24 12.55
C THR A 224 -10.58 -1.06 12.78
N GLY A 225 -11.34 -1.32 11.73
CA GLY A 225 -12.54 -2.16 11.77
C GLY A 225 -12.62 -3.07 10.57
N ILE A 226 -13.23 -4.24 10.73
CA ILE A 226 -13.39 -5.25 9.69
C ILE A 226 -14.85 -5.73 9.69
N GLU A 227 -15.52 -5.58 8.55
CA GLU A 227 -16.87 -6.11 8.30
C GLU A 227 -16.80 -7.13 7.17
N LYS A 228 -17.54 -8.23 7.29
CA LYS A 228 -17.63 -9.28 6.26
C LYS A 228 -19.07 -9.45 5.81
N ASP A 229 -19.26 -10.02 4.62
CA ASP A 229 -20.57 -10.38 4.05
C ASP A 229 -21.55 -9.19 4.00
N MET A 230 -21.02 -8.04 3.59
CA MET A 230 -21.70 -6.75 3.60
C MET A 230 -21.92 -6.20 2.19
N ALA A 231 -22.99 -5.42 2.00
CA ALA A 231 -23.25 -4.75 0.73
C ALA A 231 -22.33 -3.55 0.56
N ARG A 232 -21.81 -3.28 -0.64
CA ARG A 232 -20.91 -2.15 -0.92
C ARG A 232 -21.30 -0.86 -0.14
N PRO A 233 -20.40 -0.30 0.69
CA PRO A 233 -20.70 0.88 1.51
C PRO A 233 -20.84 2.14 0.65
N GLY A 234 -21.50 3.15 1.21
CA GLY A 234 -21.47 4.50 0.66
C GLY A 234 -20.07 5.12 0.74
N PRO A 235 -19.81 6.18 -0.04
CA PRO A 235 -18.53 6.86 -0.01
C PRO A 235 -18.31 7.57 1.33
N LEU A 236 -17.04 7.72 1.72
CA LEU A 236 -16.68 8.63 2.83
C LEU A 236 -17.07 10.08 2.48
N THR A 237 -17.19 10.89 3.51
CA THR A 237 -17.72 12.26 3.47
C THR A 237 -16.74 13.30 4.01
N GLY A 238 -15.67 12.88 4.69
CA GLY A 238 -14.75 13.75 5.42
C GLY A 238 -15.29 14.20 6.79
N LYS A 239 -16.47 13.72 7.19
CA LYS A 239 -17.15 14.03 8.46
C LYS A 239 -17.33 12.81 9.34
N GLU A 240 -16.62 11.74 9.03
CA GLU A 240 -16.57 10.54 9.85
C GLU A 240 -16.12 10.90 11.27
N ALA A 241 -16.68 10.23 12.28
CA ALA A 241 -16.18 10.34 13.64
C ALA A 241 -14.92 9.47 13.78
N SER A 242 -13.98 9.82 14.67
CA SER A 242 -12.73 9.05 14.84
C SER A 242 -12.95 7.61 15.32
N ASP A 243 -14.14 7.31 15.84
CA ASP A 243 -14.56 5.97 16.24
C ASP A 243 -15.41 5.22 15.21
N PHE A 244 -15.58 5.76 13.99
CA PHE A 244 -16.36 5.07 12.94
C PHE A 244 -15.94 3.61 12.67
N PRO A 245 -14.65 3.20 12.78
CA PRO A 245 -14.29 1.81 12.57
C PRO A 245 -14.84 0.86 13.65
N LEU A 246 -15.22 1.39 14.83
CA LEU A 246 -15.75 0.60 15.95
C LEU A 246 -17.20 0.14 15.72
N SER A 247 -17.85 0.59 14.64
CA SER A 247 -19.15 0.05 14.25
C SER A 247 -19.06 -1.38 13.71
N ALA A 248 -17.86 -1.82 13.31
CA ALA A 248 -17.64 -3.18 12.84
C ALA A 248 -17.84 -4.22 13.96
N PRO A 249 -18.24 -5.46 13.64
CA PRO A 249 -18.21 -6.57 14.59
C PRO A 249 -16.80 -6.86 15.12
N GLU A 250 -15.79 -6.71 14.26
CA GLU A 250 -14.38 -6.86 14.58
C GLU A 250 -13.68 -5.51 14.49
N TRP A 251 -13.03 -5.06 15.56
CA TRP A 251 -12.34 -3.78 15.58
C TRP A 251 -11.21 -3.73 16.61
N TYR A 252 -10.27 -2.83 16.38
CA TYR A 252 -9.10 -2.63 17.22
C TYR A 252 -8.78 -1.15 17.31
N ARG A 253 -8.39 -0.68 18.49
CA ARG A 253 -8.08 0.72 18.74
C ARG A 253 -6.89 0.85 19.66
N ILE A 254 -6.06 1.85 19.40
CA ILE A 254 -5.00 2.28 20.28
C ILE A 254 -5.15 3.77 20.59
N GLN A 255 -5.10 4.10 21.88
CA GLN A 255 -5.19 5.47 22.41
C GLN A 255 -4.16 5.65 23.52
N GLY A 256 -3.09 6.39 23.22
CA GLY A 256 -1.91 6.47 24.08
C GLY A 256 -1.39 5.07 24.42
N LYS A 257 -1.32 4.73 25.71
CA LYS A 257 -0.88 3.39 26.13
C LYS A 257 -1.99 2.36 26.16
N ARG A 258 -3.25 2.71 25.91
CA ARG A 258 -4.37 1.78 26.03
C ARG A 258 -4.67 1.15 24.68
N VAL A 259 -4.80 -0.17 24.66
CA VAL A 259 -5.33 -0.93 23.53
C VAL A 259 -6.68 -1.53 23.91
N THR A 260 -7.65 -1.37 23.01
CA THR A 260 -9.00 -1.92 23.15
C THR A 260 -9.40 -2.58 21.84
N GLY A 261 -10.23 -3.62 21.88
CA GLY A 261 -10.71 -4.26 20.67
C GLY A 261 -11.82 -5.27 20.89
N MET A 262 -12.42 -5.69 19.80
CA MET A 262 -13.31 -6.84 19.69
C MET A 262 -12.77 -7.72 18.58
N THR A 263 -12.43 -8.97 18.89
CA THR A 263 -11.95 -9.89 17.88
C THR A 263 -13.08 -10.47 17.02
N SER A 264 -12.73 -11.19 15.95
CA SER A 264 -13.70 -11.79 15.04
C SER A 264 -14.61 -12.82 15.73
N GLU A 265 -14.11 -13.44 16.81
CA GLU A 265 -14.84 -14.38 17.67
C GLU A 265 -15.66 -13.69 18.78
N GLY A 266 -15.65 -12.35 18.84
CA GLY A 266 -16.34 -11.59 19.88
C GLY A 266 -15.59 -11.54 21.21
N LYS A 267 -14.28 -11.77 21.23
CA LYS A 267 -13.45 -11.63 22.44
C LYS A 267 -13.05 -10.16 22.62
N ALA A 268 -13.38 -9.58 23.77
CA ALA A 268 -12.95 -8.23 24.11
C ALA A 268 -11.46 -8.18 24.49
N ILE A 269 -10.79 -7.13 24.04
CA ILE A 269 -9.43 -6.76 24.44
C ILE A 269 -9.52 -5.43 25.19
N ASP A 270 -8.89 -5.37 26.37
CA ASP A 270 -8.66 -4.11 27.10
C ASP A 270 -7.36 -4.25 27.90
N ALA A 271 -6.32 -3.54 27.48
CA ALA A 271 -5.02 -3.58 28.14
C ALA A 271 -4.34 -2.22 28.12
N VAL A 272 -3.46 -1.99 29.09
CA VAL A 272 -2.59 -0.82 29.16
C VAL A 272 -1.16 -1.29 28.99
N LEU A 273 -0.48 -0.77 27.96
CA LEU A 273 0.91 -1.03 27.66
C LEU A 273 1.83 -0.40 28.73
N PRO A 274 3.01 -0.99 28.98
CA PRO A 274 3.98 -0.50 29.95
C PRO A 274 4.47 0.94 29.67
#